data_AF-A0A1Z4V2K8-F1
#
_entry.id   AF-A0A1Z4V2K8-F1
#
_cell.length_a   1.000
_cell.length_b   1.000
_cell.length_c   1.000
_cell.angle_alpha   90.00
_cell.angle_beta   90.00
_cell.angle_gamma   90.00
#
_symmetry.space_group_name_H-M   'P 1'
#
loop_
_entity.id
_entity.type
_entity.pdbx_description
1 polymer ?
#
loop_
_entity_poly.entity_id
_entity_poly.type
_entity_poly.pdbx_seq_one_letter_code
_entity_poly.pdbx_strand_id
1 'polypeptide(L)'
;MAIRQTGDIIPIFNPRKQKWLDHFLWSADGLKIIGITATGRATCNRLDLNDERHNEGSIIKARRFWIKGGWHPPDEDPRQS
;
A
#
# COMPACT_ATOMS: atom_id res chain seq x y z
N MET A 1 -0.86 -20.25 15.08
CA MET A 1 0.34 -19.45 15.42
C MET A 1 -0.11 -18.10 15.90
N ALA A 2 0.21 -17.74 17.14
CA ALA A 2 -0.13 -16.44 17.70
C ALA A 2 0.85 -15.38 17.18
N ILE A 3 0.34 -14.29 16.61
CA ILE A 3 1.13 -13.07 16.43
C ILE A 3 0.45 -12.01 17.31
N ARG A 4 1.05 -11.73 18.47
CA ARG A 4 0.69 -10.56 19.30
C ARG A 4 1.60 -9.38 18.95
N GLN A 5 1.09 -8.17 19.24
CA GLN A 5 1.75 -6.86 19.49
C GLN A 5 1.62 -5.80 18.36
N THR A 6 1.18 -4.56 18.61
CA THR A 6 1.10 -3.76 19.85
C THR A 6 -0.21 -2.94 19.98
N GLY A 7 -0.58 -2.55 21.20
CA GLY A 7 -1.60 -1.52 21.45
C GLY A 7 -1.05 -0.09 21.27
N ASP A 8 0.05 0.07 20.53
CA ASP A 8 0.70 1.36 20.34
C ASP A 8 -0.05 2.14 19.27
N ILE A 9 -0.27 3.42 19.57
CA ILE A 9 -0.85 4.37 18.61
C ILE A 9 0.24 4.73 17.61
N ILE A 10 0.22 4.07 16.45
CA ILE A 10 1.11 4.38 15.33
C ILE A 10 0.47 5.48 14.47
N PRO A 11 1.17 6.59 14.19
CA PRO A 11 0.67 7.59 13.24
C PRO A 11 0.62 7.00 11.83
N ILE A 12 -0.47 7.31 11.11
CA ILE A 12 -0.56 7.06 9.67
C ILE A 12 0.31 8.04 8.88
N PHE A 13 0.57 7.72 7.62
CA PHE A 13 1.41 8.48 6.73
C PHE A 13 0.93 9.92 6.54
N ASN A 14 1.86 10.86 6.54
CA ASN A 14 1.64 12.27 6.30
C ASN A 14 2.37 12.71 5.02
N PRO A 15 1.68 12.81 3.88
CA PRO A 15 2.30 13.14 2.59
C PRO A 15 2.93 14.54 2.55
N ARG A 16 2.61 15.44 3.49
CA ARG A 16 3.22 16.77 3.58
C ARG A 16 4.58 16.78 4.28
N LYS A 17 4.93 15.69 4.98
CA LYS A 17 6.15 15.60 5.80
C LYS A 17 7.00 14.37 5.49
N GLN A 18 6.43 13.35 4.87
CA GLN A 18 7.07 12.06 4.65
C GLN A 18 7.12 11.74 3.15
N LYS A 19 8.19 11.10 2.71
CA LYS A 19 8.33 10.64 1.33
C LYS A 19 7.62 9.30 1.17
N TRP A 20 6.91 9.12 0.06
CA TRP A 20 6.19 7.87 -0.23
C TRP A 20 7.12 6.64 -0.24
N LEU A 21 8.25 6.76 -0.95
CA LEU A 21 9.23 5.68 -1.16
C LEU A 21 9.84 5.16 0.16
N ASP A 22 9.86 5.97 1.22
CA ASP A 22 10.39 5.57 2.53
C ASP A 22 9.45 4.63 3.29
N HIS A 23 8.16 4.61 2.92
CA HIS A 23 7.11 3.92 3.67
C HIS A 23 6.39 2.84 2.87
N PHE A 24 6.42 2.91 1.54
CA PHE A 24 5.63 2.05 0.66
C PHE A 24 6.42 1.48 -0.51
N LEU A 25 6.05 0.28 -0.91
CA LEU A 25 6.42 -0.36 -2.17
C LEU A 25 5.15 -0.76 -2.92
N TRP A 26 5.22 -0.86 -4.25
CA TRP A 26 4.28 -1.66 -5.01
C TRP A 26 4.70 -3.14 -4.95
N SER A 27 3.75 -4.06 -4.92
CA SER A 27 4.01 -5.47 -5.20
C SER A 27 4.64 -5.63 -6.59
N ALA A 28 5.33 -6.75 -6.84
CA ALA A 28 6.00 -7.00 -8.11
C ALA A 28 5.03 -6.89 -9.32
N ASP A 29 3.77 -7.29 -9.13
CA ASP A 29 2.70 -7.19 -10.13
C ASP A 29 2.05 -5.80 -10.23
N GLY A 30 2.48 -4.82 -9.42
CA GLY A 30 1.95 -3.47 -9.39
C GLY A 30 0.52 -3.35 -8.85
N LEU A 31 -0.04 -4.38 -8.22
CA LEU A 31 -1.45 -4.36 -7.79
C LEU A 31 -1.66 -3.87 -6.38
N LYS A 32 -0.72 -4.14 -5.46
CA LYS A 32 -0.85 -3.84 -4.03
C LYS A 32 0.19 -2.84 -3.57
N ILE A 33 -0.23 -1.98 -2.64
CA ILE A 33 0.65 -1.13 -1.84
C ILE A 33 1.08 -1.91 -0.60
N ILE A 34 2.38 -2.08 -0.44
CA ILE A 34 3.01 -2.81 0.67
C ILE A 34 3.62 -1.77 1.61
N GLY A 35 3.16 -1.74 2.86
CA GLY A 35 3.77 -0.92 3.90
C GLY A 35 5.05 -1.56 4.44
N ILE A 36 6.21 -0.93 4.23
CA ILE A 36 7.52 -1.46 4.67
C ILE A 36 7.92 -0.95 6.07
N THR A 37 7.25 0.09 6.56
CA THR A 37 7.42 0.64 7.92
C THR A 37 6.17 0.39 8.78
N ALA A 38 6.26 0.60 10.10
CA ALA A 38 5.09 0.54 10.97
C ALA A 38 4.00 1.54 10.54
N THR A 39 4.39 2.79 10.23
CA THR A 39 3.49 3.81 9.65
C THR A 39 2.88 3.36 8.33
N GLY A 40 3.67 2.78 7.43
CA GLY A 40 3.16 2.27 6.15
C GLY A 40 2.11 1.17 6.35
N ARG A 41 2.40 0.15 7.17
CA ARG A 41 1.45 -0.93 7.48
C ARG A 41 0.19 -0.41 8.17
N ALA A 42 0.34 0.49 9.13
CA ALA A 42 -0.78 1.13 9.82
C ALA A 42 -1.64 1.93 8.84
N THR A 43 -1.03 2.62 7.86
CA THR A 43 -1.74 3.35 6.81
C THR A 43 -2.52 2.42 5.89
N CYS A 44 -1.87 1.37 5.35
CA CYS A 44 -2.52 0.38 4.49
C CYS A 44 -3.71 -0.28 5.20
N ASN A 45 -3.54 -0.68 6.46
CA ASN A 45 -4.61 -1.29 7.24
C ASN A 45 -5.69 -0.26 7.59
N ARG A 46 -5.35 0.93 8.11
CA ARG A 46 -6.36 1.91 8.54
C ARG A 46 -7.19 2.41 7.37
N LEU A 47 -6.55 2.74 6.25
CA LEU A 47 -7.20 3.34 5.08
C LEU A 47 -7.65 2.31 4.02
N ASP A 48 -7.35 1.03 4.22
CA ASP A 48 -7.72 -0.05 3.31
C ASP A 48 -7.24 0.18 1.86
N LEU A 49 -5.98 0.59 1.69
CA LEU A 49 -5.43 1.02 0.39
C LEU A 49 -5.42 -0.05 -0.71
N ASN A 50 -5.62 -1.31 -0.33
CA ASN A 50 -5.70 -2.47 -1.20
C ASN A 50 -7.10 -3.09 -1.26
N ASP A 51 -8.09 -2.46 -0.60
CA ASP A 51 -9.50 -2.88 -0.61
C ASP A 51 -9.64 -4.36 -0.16
N GLU A 52 -8.99 -4.69 0.96
CA GLU A 52 -8.98 -6.04 1.54
C GLU A 52 -10.19 -6.28 2.46
N ARG A 53 -10.85 -5.22 2.92
CA ARG A 53 -12.04 -5.32 3.81
C ARG A 53 -13.33 -4.80 3.17
N HIS A 54 -13.23 -3.85 2.25
CA HIS A 54 -14.38 -3.23 1.59
C HIS A 54 -14.36 -3.48 0.06
N ASN A 55 -15.45 -3.12 -0.63
CA ASN A 55 -15.62 -2.99 -2.10
C ASN A 55 -15.08 -4.11 -3.02
N GLU A 56 -14.93 -5.34 -2.52
CA GLU A 56 -14.61 -6.54 -3.32
C GLU A 56 -13.36 -6.38 -4.23
N GLY A 57 -12.34 -5.69 -3.74
CA GLY A 57 -11.08 -5.49 -4.48
C GLY A 57 -11.23 -4.61 -5.73
N SER A 58 -12.15 -3.66 -5.71
CA SER A 58 -12.41 -2.68 -6.78
C SER A 58 -11.14 -1.97 -7.26
N ILE A 59 -10.30 -1.48 -6.35
CA ILE A 59 -9.04 -0.81 -6.71
C ILE A 59 -8.04 -1.76 -7.36
N ILE A 60 -7.99 -3.02 -6.90
CA ILE A 60 -7.14 -4.06 -7.49
C ILE A 60 -7.61 -4.40 -8.91
N LYS A 61 -8.92 -4.46 -9.14
CA LYS A 61 -9.51 -4.62 -10.47
C LYS A 61 -9.17 -3.43 -11.37
N ALA A 62 -9.28 -2.20 -10.88
CA ALA A 62 -8.92 -0.99 -11.64
C ALA A 62 -7.43 -0.96 -12.02
N ARG A 63 -6.52 -1.19 -11.05
CA ARG A 63 -5.06 -1.23 -11.28
C ARG A 63 -4.68 -2.26 -12.34
N ARG A 64 -5.35 -3.43 -12.39
CA ARG A 64 -5.15 -4.41 -13.49
C ARG A 64 -5.42 -3.82 -14.86
N PHE A 65 -6.47 -3.01 -15.03
CA PHE A 65 -6.75 -2.34 -16.30
C PHE A 65 -5.75 -1.23 -16.58
N TRP A 66 -5.33 -0.47 -15.57
CA TRP A 66 -4.34 0.59 -15.72
C TRP A 66 -2.95 0.06 -16.10
N ILE A 67 -2.54 -1.09 -15.55
CA ILE A 67 -1.31 -1.78 -15.95
C ILE A 67 -1.38 -2.18 -17.44
N LYS A 68 -2.53 -2.73 -17.88
CA LYS A 68 -2.74 -3.05 -19.31
C LYS A 68 -2.67 -1.80 -20.20
N GLY A 69 -3.08 -0.64 -19.67
CA GLY A 69 -2.99 0.65 -20.35
C GLY A 69 -1.64 1.36 -20.22
N GLY A 70 -0.69 0.82 -19.46
CA GLY A 70 0.61 1.46 -19.20
C GLY A 70 0.55 2.69 -18.28
N TRP A 71 -0.54 2.88 -17.52
CA TRP A 71 -0.71 4.03 -16.61
C TRP A 71 -0.25 3.74 -15.18
N HIS A 72 0.10 2.50 -14.87
CA HIS A 72 0.38 2.06 -13.51
C HIS A 72 1.37 0.87 -13.47
N PRO A 73 2.24 0.78 -12.44
CA PRO A 73 2.52 1.78 -11.41
C PRO A 73 3.31 3.00 -11.94
N PRO A 74 3.45 4.09 -11.15
CA PRO A 74 4.37 5.17 -11.49
C PRO A 74 5.81 4.66 -11.63
N ASP A 75 6.53 5.09 -12.67
CA ASP A 75 7.87 4.58 -12.98
C ASP A 75 8.91 4.84 -11.87
N GLU A 76 8.75 5.95 -11.14
CA GLU A 76 9.63 6.34 -10.03
C GLU A 76 9.29 5.64 -8.70
N ASP A 77 8.13 4.98 -8.62
CA ASP A 77 7.73 4.28 -7.40
C ASP A 77 8.42 2.91 -7.30
N PRO A 78 8.83 2.49 -6.09
CA PRO A 78 9.66 1.34 -5.93
C PRO A 78 8.78 0.09 -5.93
N ARG A 79 9.24 -0.95 -6.61
CA ARG A 79 8.57 -2.26 -6.64
C ARG A 79 9.36 -3.27 -5.84
N GLN A 80 8.64 -4.20 -5.23
CA GLN A 80 9.25 -5.42 -4.70
C GLN A 80 9.97 -6.15 -5.85
N SER A 81 11.25 -6.45 -5.63
CA SER A 81 12.11 -7.24 -6.52
C SER A 81 11.65 -8.69 -6.64
#